data_AF-A0A2M8QWN3-F1
#
_entry.id   AF-A0A2M8QWN3-F1
#
_cell.length_a   1.000
_cell.length_b   1.000
_cell.length_c   1.000
_cell.angle_alpha   90.00
_cell.angle_beta   90.00
_cell.angle_gamma   90.00
#
_symmetry.space_group_name_H-M   'P 1'
#
loop_
_entity.id
_entity.type
_entity.pdbx_description
1 polymer ?
#
loop_
_entity_poly.entity_id
_entity_poly.type
_entity_poly.pdbx_seq_one_letter_code
_entity_poly.pdbx_strand_id
1 'polypeptide(L)'
;NLVTDGNGNTTVYLGTAGTPAATVNDLLTAVDLASGVKTASISSGAATIATSVNQTASSVAAGAVTLKSSTGADLSVTGRADLLKALGLTTSVGGGNATVSVNRTTSAASLGATISDGSTLNVDGHVITFKNAPIPGSTGAPSVPTGFGASGNVLTDGNGNSTVYLQGGTINDVLKAIDLATGVQTATVNANGTATLATATGQTNSSINASGQLKISTGVNADLSVTGTGNALNALGLAGNTGTATAFTAARTSGIGGIAGKTLTF
;
A
#
# COMPACT_ATOMS: atom_id res chain seq x y z
N ASN A 1 28.00 -1.71 -7.55
CA ASN A 1 28.62 -0.46 -7.00
C ASN A 1 27.66 0.30 -6.09
N LEU A 2 26.91 -0.40 -5.23
CA LEU A 2 25.83 0.18 -4.43
C LEU A 2 26.09 -0.09 -2.95
N VAL A 3 25.80 0.91 -2.12
CA VAL A 3 25.60 0.72 -0.68
C VAL A 3 24.19 1.20 -0.37
N THR A 4 23.35 0.31 0.15
CA THR A 4 21.96 0.60 0.51
C THR A 4 21.70 0.24 1.97
N ASP A 5 20.80 0.97 2.61
CA ASP A 5 20.33 0.69 3.97
C ASP A 5 19.17 -0.32 4.02
N GLY A 6 18.66 -0.76 2.86
CA GLY A 6 17.50 -1.65 2.78
C GLY A 6 16.15 -0.93 2.89
N ASN A 7 16.15 0.38 3.13
CA ASN A 7 14.97 1.23 3.25
C ASN A 7 14.84 2.22 2.07
N GLY A 8 15.53 1.92 0.97
CA GLY A 8 15.47 2.68 -0.28
C GLY A 8 16.58 3.72 -0.43
N ASN A 9 17.26 4.12 0.64
CA ASN A 9 18.43 4.99 0.50
C ASN A 9 19.58 4.18 -0.07
N THR A 10 20.18 4.72 -1.14
CA THR A 10 21.25 4.04 -1.86
C THR A 10 22.30 5.05 -2.31
N THR A 11 23.56 4.77 -1.99
CA THR A 11 24.71 5.47 -2.55
C THR A 11 25.26 4.66 -3.73
N VAL A 12 25.38 5.31 -4.90
CA VAL A 12 25.99 4.73 -6.09
C VAL A 12 27.42 5.25 -6.22
N TYR A 13 28.39 4.35 -6.21
CA TYR A 13 29.81 4.69 -6.33
C TYR A 13 30.22 4.71 -7.80
N LEU A 14 30.36 5.92 -8.37
CA LEU A 14 30.60 6.10 -9.80
C LEU A 14 32.00 5.65 -10.27
N GLY A 15 32.98 5.61 -9.36
CA GLY A 15 34.39 5.49 -9.71
C GLY A 15 35.01 6.84 -10.09
N THR A 16 36.08 6.82 -10.87
CA THR A 16 36.71 8.05 -11.39
C THR A 16 36.38 8.22 -12.87
N ALA A 17 36.59 9.42 -13.42
CA ALA A 17 36.39 9.66 -14.86
C ALA A 17 37.30 8.78 -15.73
N GLY A 18 38.52 8.45 -15.27
CA GLY A 18 39.45 7.57 -15.98
C GLY A 18 39.19 6.08 -15.78
N THR A 19 38.47 5.71 -14.72
CA THR A 19 38.09 4.32 -14.40
C THR A 19 36.65 4.27 -13.84
N PRO A 20 35.63 4.44 -14.70
CA PRO A 20 34.24 4.34 -14.27
C PRO A 20 33.97 2.94 -13.69
N ALA A 21 33.36 2.89 -12.50
CA ALA A 21 33.03 1.64 -11.83
C ALA A 21 31.54 1.31 -11.95
N ALA A 22 30.67 2.32 -11.87
CA ALA A 22 29.22 2.14 -11.99
C ALA A 22 28.72 2.22 -13.43
N THR A 23 27.61 1.54 -13.66
CA THR A 23 26.82 1.55 -14.89
C THR A 23 25.51 2.30 -14.67
N VAL A 24 24.79 2.61 -15.75
CA VAL A 24 23.42 3.13 -15.65
C VAL A 24 22.52 2.14 -14.91
N ASN A 25 22.76 0.82 -15.02
CA ASN A 25 21.99 -0.19 -14.29
C ASN A 25 22.20 -0.11 -12.77
N ASP A 26 23.38 0.30 -12.29
CA ASP A 26 23.59 0.56 -10.86
C ASP A 26 22.70 1.73 -10.39
N LEU A 27 22.61 2.80 -11.18
CA LEU A 27 21.72 3.94 -10.91
C LEU A 27 20.23 3.53 -10.95
N LEU A 28 19.82 2.78 -11.97
CA LEU A 28 18.42 2.29 -12.07
C LEU A 28 18.06 1.36 -10.93
N THR A 29 18.99 0.52 -10.47
CA THR A 29 18.79 -0.32 -9.29
C THR A 29 18.60 0.53 -8.03
N ALA A 30 19.35 1.62 -7.86
CA ALA A 30 19.17 2.56 -6.75
C ALA A 30 17.81 3.28 -6.83
N VAL A 31 17.38 3.69 -8.02
CA VAL A 31 16.05 4.28 -8.23
C VAL A 31 14.95 3.26 -7.92
N ASP A 32 15.08 2.02 -8.38
CA ASP A 32 14.12 0.95 -8.12
C ASP A 32 14.03 0.58 -6.63
N LEU A 33 15.14 0.63 -5.89
CA LEU A 33 15.15 0.44 -4.43
C LEU A 33 14.40 1.59 -3.74
N ALA A 34 14.68 2.84 -4.14
CA ALA A 34 14.00 4.00 -3.59
C ALA A 34 12.50 4.04 -3.92
N SER A 35 12.12 3.54 -5.10
CA SER A 35 10.73 3.52 -5.56
C SER A 35 9.93 2.29 -5.10
N GLY A 36 10.55 1.34 -4.39
CA GLY A 36 9.93 0.10 -3.91
C GLY A 36 9.73 -0.99 -4.97
N VAL A 37 10.14 -0.72 -6.22
CA VAL A 37 10.14 -1.70 -7.33
C VAL A 37 11.09 -2.86 -7.04
N LYS A 38 12.24 -2.56 -6.43
CA LYS A 38 13.17 -3.54 -5.87
C LYS A 38 13.22 -3.38 -4.36
N THR A 39 13.63 -4.45 -3.70
CA THR A 39 13.92 -4.49 -2.27
C THR A 39 15.32 -5.03 -2.06
N ALA A 40 15.91 -4.71 -0.90
CA ALA A 40 17.16 -5.27 -0.46
C ALA A 40 17.00 -5.93 0.90
N SER A 41 17.43 -7.19 1.02
CA SER A 41 17.63 -7.84 2.31
C SER A 41 19.11 -7.84 2.66
N ILE A 42 19.46 -7.38 3.85
CA ILE A 42 20.85 -7.28 4.30
C ILE A 42 21.11 -8.41 5.30
N SER A 43 22.08 -9.26 4.99
CA SER A 43 22.57 -10.29 5.90
C SER A 43 24.09 -10.23 5.96
N SER A 44 24.64 -10.12 7.18
CA SER A 44 26.09 -10.05 7.42
C SER A 44 26.80 -8.97 6.59
N GLY A 45 26.15 -7.83 6.37
CA GLY A 45 26.68 -6.70 5.58
C GLY A 45 26.56 -6.85 4.07
N ALA A 46 26.04 -7.98 3.56
CA ALA A 46 25.77 -8.18 2.14
C ALA A 46 24.29 -7.93 1.82
N ALA A 47 24.03 -7.04 0.85
CA ALA A 47 22.69 -6.78 0.34
C ALA A 47 22.34 -7.76 -0.78
N THR A 48 21.24 -8.49 -0.63
CA THR A 48 20.59 -9.23 -1.72
C THR A 48 19.46 -8.39 -2.27
N ILE A 49 19.58 -7.96 -3.53
CA ILE A 49 18.59 -7.12 -4.19
C ILE A 49 17.71 -7.99 -5.09
N ALA A 50 16.39 -7.87 -4.92
CA ALA A 50 15.41 -8.59 -5.73
C ALA A 50 14.35 -7.63 -6.27
N THR A 51 13.74 -7.97 -7.40
CA THR A 51 12.52 -7.29 -7.86
C THR A 51 11.36 -7.75 -7.00
N SER A 52 10.62 -6.80 -6.45
CA SER A 52 9.40 -7.06 -5.67
C SER A 52 8.37 -7.82 -6.52
N VAL A 53 7.57 -8.67 -5.87
CA VAL A 53 6.49 -9.42 -6.54
C VAL A 53 5.56 -8.47 -7.31
N ASN A 54 5.17 -8.85 -8.53
CA ASN A 54 4.29 -8.09 -9.44
C ASN A 54 4.82 -6.72 -9.88
N GLN A 55 6.12 -6.46 -9.71
CA GLN A 55 6.74 -5.21 -10.15
C GLN A 55 7.57 -5.40 -11.43
N THR A 56 7.76 -4.31 -12.17
CA THR A 56 8.66 -4.25 -13.33
C THR A 56 9.81 -3.32 -13.01
N ALA A 57 11.04 -3.80 -13.13
CA ALA A 57 12.25 -3.01 -12.92
C ALA A 57 12.38 -1.89 -13.97
N SER A 58 13.01 -0.79 -13.58
CA SER A 58 13.46 0.25 -14.52
C SER A 58 14.50 -0.32 -15.49
N SER A 59 14.55 0.18 -16.71
CA SER A 59 15.42 -0.35 -17.75
C SER A 59 15.96 0.73 -18.69
N VAL A 60 17.01 0.37 -19.44
CA VAL A 60 17.48 1.12 -20.61
C VAL A 60 17.26 0.29 -21.85
N ALA A 61 16.56 0.84 -22.84
CA ALA A 61 16.37 0.19 -24.14
C ALA A 61 16.51 1.22 -25.26
N ALA A 62 17.25 0.89 -26.32
CA ALA A 62 17.50 1.78 -27.46
C ALA A 62 18.01 3.18 -27.07
N GLY A 63 18.81 3.28 -26.00
CA GLY A 63 19.33 4.56 -25.49
C GLY A 63 18.34 5.39 -24.67
N ALA A 64 17.11 4.91 -24.45
CA ALA A 64 16.11 5.56 -23.62
C ALA A 64 16.04 4.92 -22.22
N VAL A 65 16.07 5.75 -21.17
CA VAL A 65 15.80 5.32 -19.80
C VAL A 65 14.29 5.25 -19.59
N THR A 66 13.79 4.10 -19.13
CA THR A 66 12.42 3.94 -18.64
C THR A 66 12.47 3.73 -17.14
N LEU A 67 11.95 4.71 -16.39
CA LEU A 67 11.77 4.57 -14.95
C LEU A 67 10.43 3.93 -14.62
N LYS A 68 10.43 3.11 -13.57
CA LYS A 68 9.25 2.48 -13.01
C LYS A 68 9.14 2.87 -11.53
N SER A 69 7.93 3.16 -11.07
CA SER A 69 7.61 3.20 -9.65
C SER A 69 6.91 1.92 -9.24
N SER A 70 6.80 1.75 -7.93
CA SER A 70 5.94 0.73 -7.37
C SER A 70 4.47 0.91 -7.81
N THR A 71 3.71 -0.18 -7.93
CA THR A 71 2.23 -0.12 -8.08
C THR A 71 1.53 0.58 -6.90
N GLY A 72 2.19 0.71 -5.74
CA GLY A 72 1.66 1.39 -4.56
C GLY A 72 2.03 2.87 -4.40
N ALA A 73 2.83 3.47 -5.29
CA ALA A 73 3.19 4.89 -5.22
C ALA A 73 3.41 5.57 -6.58
N ASP A 74 3.21 6.89 -6.59
CA ASP A 74 3.53 7.75 -7.72
C ASP A 74 5.05 7.80 -7.93
N LEU A 75 5.50 7.99 -9.17
CA LEU A 75 6.90 8.29 -9.45
C LEU A 75 7.12 9.79 -9.26
N SER A 76 8.11 10.16 -8.45
CA SER A 76 8.61 11.54 -8.36
C SER A 76 10.12 11.50 -8.25
N VAL A 77 10.80 12.06 -9.25
CA VAL A 77 12.26 12.11 -9.32
C VAL A 77 12.68 13.55 -9.36
N THR A 78 13.42 13.98 -8.34
CA THR A 78 14.01 15.31 -8.26
C THR A 78 15.53 15.21 -8.31
N GLY A 79 16.15 16.01 -9.17
CA GLY A 79 17.60 16.06 -9.32
C GLY A 79 18.00 17.27 -10.15
N ARG A 80 19.31 17.47 -10.37
CA ARG A 80 19.78 18.55 -11.27
C ARG A 80 19.18 18.37 -12.66
N ALA A 81 18.69 19.46 -13.26
CA ALA A 81 18.02 19.42 -14.56
C ALA A 81 18.93 18.81 -15.64
N ASP A 82 20.21 19.21 -15.68
CA ASP A 82 21.17 18.67 -16.65
C ASP A 82 21.39 17.15 -16.51
N LEU A 83 21.35 16.61 -15.28
CA LEU A 83 21.46 15.15 -15.06
C LEU A 83 20.20 14.44 -15.56
N LEU A 84 19.02 14.95 -15.20
CA LEU A 84 17.76 14.34 -15.64
C LEU A 84 17.59 14.45 -17.16
N LYS A 85 18.10 15.53 -17.78
CA LYS A 85 18.16 15.70 -19.23
C LYS A 85 19.10 14.70 -19.89
N ALA A 86 20.28 14.46 -19.31
CA ALA A 86 21.22 13.45 -19.79
C ALA A 86 20.65 12.03 -19.72
N LEU A 87 19.76 11.76 -18.76
CA LEU A 87 19.00 10.51 -18.68
C LEU A 87 17.75 10.49 -19.59
N GLY A 88 17.46 11.57 -20.31
CA GLY A 88 16.31 11.68 -21.21
C GLY A 88 14.95 11.84 -20.51
N LEU A 89 14.93 12.15 -19.21
CA LEU A 89 13.71 12.19 -18.40
C LEU A 89 13.00 13.56 -18.43
N THR A 90 13.71 14.62 -18.79
CA THR A 90 13.18 15.98 -18.89
C THR A 90 13.79 16.73 -20.06
N THR A 91 13.16 17.83 -20.46
CA THR A 91 13.71 18.82 -21.41
C THR A 91 14.33 20.03 -20.70
N SER A 92 14.15 20.17 -19.39
CA SER A 92 14.74 21.24 -18.58
C SER A 92 16.28 21.20 -18.61
N VAL A 93 16.92 22.37 -18.55
CA VAL A 93 18.38 22.55 -18.54
C VAL A 93 18.80 23.51 -17.43
N GLY A 94 20.05 23.44 -17.01
CA GLY A 94 20.66 24.31 -15.99
C GLY A 94 21.03 23.58 -14.69
N GLY A 95 21.80 24.28 -13.85
CA GLY A 95 22.36 23.71 -12.61
C GLY A 95 21.35 23.53 -11.45
N GLY A 96 20.13 24.06 -11.59
CA GLY A 96 19.04 23.94 -10.61
C GLY A 96 18.33 22.59 -10.67
N ASN A 97 17.43 22.34 -9.71
CA ASN A 97 16.67 21.10 -9.67
C ASN A 97 15.51 21.13 -10.68
N ALA A 98 15.23 19.98 -11.29
CA ALA A 98 13.99 19.68 -11.99
C ALA A 98 13.31 18.49 -11.32
N THR A 99 11.98 18.41 -11.44
CA THR A 99 11.18 17.29 -10.95
C THR A 99 10.39 16.68 -12.10
N VAL A 100 10.48 15.36 -12.21
CA VAL A 100 9.68 14.55 -13.15
C VAL A 100 8.73 13.71 -12.31
N SER A 101 7.43 13.85 -12.57
CA SER A 101 6.40 13.14 -11.83
C SER A 101 5.46 12.37 -12.75
N VAL A 102 5.11 11.16 -12.35
CA VAL A 102 4.07 10.33 -12.98
C VAL A 102 3.17 9.80 -11.89
N ASN A 103 1.91 10.25 -11.88
CA ASN A 103 0.93 9.73 -10.95
C ASN A 103 0.50 8.31 -11.32
N ARG A 104 0.13 7.52 -10.31
CA ARG A 104 -0.55 6.24 -10.54
C ARG A 104 -1.85 6.47 -11.30
N THR A 105 -2.15 5.55 -12.20
CA THR A 105 -3.41 5.52 -12.93
C THR A 105 -4.37 4.54 -12.28
N THR A 106 -5.63 4.97 -12.16
CA THR A 106 -6.75 4.13 -11.71
C THR A 106 -7.46 3.51 -12.92
N SER A 107 -8.00 2.31 -12.76
CA SER A 107 -8.94 1.73 -13.73
C SER A 107 -10.37 2.17 -13.43
N ALA A 108 -11.25 2.15 -14.43
CA ALA A 108 -12.69 2.39 -14.26
C ALA A 108 -13.36 1.41 -13.27
N ALA A 109 -12.72 0.26 -12.98
CA ALA A 109 -13.17 -0.70 -11.98
C ALA A 109 -12.70 -0.39 -10.54
N SER A 110 -12.02 0.73 -10.30
CA SER A 110 -11.53 1.14 -8.98
C SER A 110 -12.31 2.35 -8.43
N LEU A 111 -12.12 2.67 -7.15
CA LEU A 111 -12.81 3.78 -6.45
C LEU A 111 -12.38 5.19 -6.94
N GLY A 112 -11.64 5.31 -8.04
CA GLY A 112 -11.24 6.59 -8.65
C GLY A 112 -10.14 7.36 -7.92
N ALA A 113 -9.85 7.01 -6.66
CA ALA A 113 -8.75 7.54 -5.87
C ALA A 113 -7.84 6.41 -5.37
N THR A 114 -6.55 6.73 -5.16
CA THR A 114 -5.57 5.79 -4.62
C THR A 114 -5.17 6.18 -3.21
N ILE A 115 -4.93 5.18 -2.35
CA ILE A 115 -4.45 5.41 -0.98
C ILE A 115 -2.93 5.61 -1.00
N SER A 116 -2.44 6.60 -0.27
CA SER A 116 -1.01 6.92 -0.15
C SER A 116 -0.33 6.07 0.92
N ASP A 117 0.94 5.74 0.67
CA ASP A 117 1.83 5.13 1.67
C ASP A 117 1.83 5.91 2.99
N GLY A 118 1.81 5.19 4.10
CA GLY A 118 1.79 5.76 5.45
C GLY A 118 0.44 6.29 5.92
N SER A 119 -0.59 6.31 5.06
CA SER A 119 -1.96 6.63 5.52
C SER A 119 -2.44 5.56 6.50
N THR A 120 -3.35 5.94 7.40
CA THR A 120 -3.95 5.00 8.36
C THR A 120 -5.46 5.18 8.45
N LEU A 121 -6.15 4.12 8.83
CA LEU A 121 -7.49 4.17 9.41
C LEU A 121 -7.42 3.68 10.85
N ASN A 122 -8.17 4.32 11.74
CA ASN A 122 -8.56 3.73 13.01
C ASN A 122 -10.02 3.32 12.91
N VAL A 123 -10.27 2.02 12.93
CA VAL A 123 -11.59 1.39 12.78
C VAL A 123 -11.92 0.70 14.09
N ASP A 124 -12.94 1.18 14.80
CA ASP A 124 -13.41 0.64 16.08
C ASP A 124 -12.30 0.44 17.12
N GLY A 125 -11.27 1.31 17.10
CA GLY A 125 -10.13 1.26 18.01
C GLY A 125 -8.94 0.42 17.53
N HIS A 126 -9.03 -0.21 16.36
CA HIS A 126 -7.93 -0.93 15.72
C HIS A 126 -7.30 -0.12 14.60
N VAL A 127 -5.99 -0.26 14.41
CA VAL A 127 -5.25 0.49 13.39
C VAL A 127 -5.04 -0.33 12.14
N ILE A 128 -5.43 0.24 10.99
CA ILE A 128 -5.10 -0.25 9.66
C ILE A 128 -4.07 0.71 9.05
N THR A 129 -2.89 0.21 8.73
CA THR A 129 -1.83 0.99 8.07
C THR A 129 -1.75 0.64 6.59
N PHE A 130 -1.57 1.61 5.71
CA PHE A 130 -1.33 1.37 4.29
C PHE A 130 0.16 1.53 3.99
N LYS A 131 0.79 0.49 3.44
CA LYS A 131 2.22 0.50 3.16
C LYS A 131 2.53 0.20 1.69
N ASN A 132 3.24 1.09 1.02
CA ASN A 132 3.86 0.82 -0.27
C ASN A 132 5.12 -0.04 -0.07
N ALA A 133 4.93 -1.35 0.00
CA ALA A 133 5.97 -2.37 0.07
C ALA A 133 5.39 -3.70 -0.42
N PRO A 134 6.21 -4.71 -0.77
CA PRO A 134 5.67 -6.06 -0.96
C PRO A 134 5.23 -6.64 0.40
N ILE A 135 4.17 -7.46 0.39
CA ILE A 135 3.68 -8.16 1.60
C ILE A 135 4.78 -9.08 2.17
N PRO A 136 5.04 -9.09 3.50
CA PRO A 136 6.00 -10.00 4.10
C PRO A 136 5.70 -11.46 3.78
N GLY A 137 6.77 -12.26 3.63
CA GLY A 137 6.68 -13.66 3.20
C GLY A 137 6.55 -13.87 1.69
N SER A 138 6.39 -12.82 0.90
CA SER A 138 6.46 -12.90 -0.58
C SER A 138 7.90 -12.80 -1.10
N THR A 139 8.12 -13.16 -2.36
CA THR A 139 9.44 -13.08 -3.02
C THR A 139 10.01 -11.67 -2.95
N GLY A 140 11.24 -11.55 -2.42
CA GLY A 140 11.93 -10.27 -2.25
C GLY A 140 11.47 -9.47 -1.02
N ALA A 141 10.42 -9.89 -0.31
CA ALA A 141 9.99 -9.22 0.91
C ALA A 141 10.72 -9.76 2.15
N PRO A 142 10.72 -9.01 3.27
CA PRO A 142 11.09 -9.53 4.57
C PRO A 142 10.23 -10.73 4.98
N SER A 143 10.72 -11.53 5.94
CA SER A 143 9.91 -12.59 6.56
C SER A 143 8.70 -12.01 7.30
N VAL A 144 7.62 -12.79 7.39
CA VAL A 144 6.47 -12.44 8.24
C VAL A 144 6.92 -12.35 9.71
N PRO A 145 6.66 -11.22 10.41
CA PRO A 145 7.00 -11.09 11.82
C PRO A 145 6.25 -12.08 12.71
N THR A 146 6.86 -12.50 13.83
CA THR A 146 6.21 -13.37 14.81
C THR A 146 4.95 -12.72 15.37
N GLY A 147 3.88 -13.51 15.50
CA GLY A 147 2.57 -13.03 15.97
C GLY A 147 1.69 -12.44 14.85
N PHE A 148 2.21 -12.34 13.62
CA PHE A 148 1.45 -11.88 12.47
C PHE A 148 1.22 -13.00 11.45
N GLY A 149 0.15 -12.85 10.68
CA GLY A 149 -0.12 -13.69 9.52
C GLY A 149 -0.49 -12.86 8.30
N ALA A 150 -0.02 -13.28 7.12
CA ALA A 150 -0.36 -12.67 5.85
C ALA A 150 -1.53 -13.40 5.18
N SER A 151 -2.48 -12.63 4.63
CA SER A 151 -3.58 -13.14 3.81
C SER A 151 -3.88 -12.19 2.65
N GLY A 152 -3.58 -12.61 1.43
CA GLY A 152 -3.53 -11.68 0.30
C GLY A 152 -2.49 -10.59 0.56
N ASN A 153 -2.88 -9.32 0.43
CA ASN A 153 -2.02 -8.18 0.76
C ASN A 153 -2.29 -7.59 2.15
N VAL A 154 -2.93 -8.34 3.05
CA VAL A 154 -3.19 -7.93 4.43
C VAL A 154 -2.26 -8.70 5.36
N LEU A 155 -1.45 -8.00 6.14
CA LEU A 155 -0.74 -8.54 7.29
C LEU A 155 -1.55 -8.20 8.54
N THR A 156 -1.97 -9.20 9.31
CA THR A 156 -2.79 -9.00 10.51
C THR A 156 -2.14 -9.63 11.73
N ASP A 157 -2.37 -9.02 12.90
CA ASP A 157 -2.01 -9.59 14.20
C ASP A 157 -3.03 -10.61 14.74
N GLY A 158 -4.15 -10.82 14.04
CA GLY A 158 -5.25 -11.67 14.50
C GLY A 158 -6.18 -11.01 15.52
N ASN A 159 -5.88 -9.77 15.94
CA ASN A 159 -6.62 -8.99 16.93
C ASN A 159 -7.20 -7.70 16.34
N GLY A 160 -7.38 -7.65 15.01
CA GLY A 160 -8.03 -6.53 14.30
C GLY A 160 -7.06 -5.49 13.75
N ASN A 161 -5.83 -5.35 14.28
CA ASN A 161 -4.85 -4.47 13.66
C ASN A 161 -4.33 -5.11 12.38
N SER A 162 -4.11 -4.28 11.36
CA SER A 162 -3.70 -4.73 10.04
C SER A 162 -2.75 -3.76 9.36
N THR A 163 -1.89 -4.28 8.49
CA THR A 163 -1.20 -3.50 7.47
C THR A 163 -1.62 -4.00 6.10
N VAL A 164 -2.20 -3.10 5.28
CA VAL A 164 -2.53 -3.36 3.89
C VAL A 164 -1.35 -2.91 3.03
N TYR A 165 -0.74 -3.86 2.33
CA TYR A 165 0.38 -3.62 1.44
C TYR A 165 -0.14 -3.23 0.05
N LEU A 166 0.23 -2.03 -0.40
CA LEU A 166 -0.31 -1.40 -1.60
C LEU A 166 0.28 -1.98 -2.89
N GLN A 167 1.43 -2.67 -2.83
CA GLN A 167 2.01 -3.30 -4.02
C GLN A 167 1.24 -4.57 -4.38
N GLY A 168 0.37 -4.46 -5.39
CA GLY A 168 -0.60 -5.51 -5.73
C GLY A 168 -1.84 -5.53 -4.83
N GLY A 169 -1.94 -4.61 -3.87
CA GLY A 169 -3.09 -4.45 -2.99
C GLY A 169 -4.35 -4.02 -3.74
N THR A 170 -5.49 -4.51 -3.29
CA THR A 170 -6.79 -4.21 -3.87
C THR A 170 -7.75 -3.65 -2.82
N ILE A 171 -8.88 -3.09 -3.25
CA ILE A 171 -9.93 -2.66 -2.33
C ILE A 171 -10.49 -3.83 -1.51
N ASN A 172 -10.46 -5.06 -2.03
CA ASN A 172 -10.86 -6.24 -1.27
C ASN A 172 -9.91 -6.49 -0.07
N ASP A 173 -8.62 -6.19 -0.19
CA ASP A 173 -7.68 -6.26 0.93
C ASP A 173 -8.00 -5.20 1.99
N VAL A 174 -8.36 -3.99 1.55
CA VAL A 174 -8.83 -2.92 2.46
C VAL A 174 -10.10 -3.36 3.20
N LEU A 175 -11.06 -3.94 2.49
CA LEU A 175 -12.32 -4.41 3.07
C LEU A 175 -12.12 -5.55 4.07
N LYS A 176 -11.20 -6.49 3.80
CA LYS A 176 -10.81 -7.52 4.77
C LYS A 176 -10.19 -6.91 6.03
N ALA A 177 -9.32 -5.92 5.90
CA ALA A 177 -8.73 -5.24 7.05
C ALA A 177 -9.79 -4.51 7.89
N ILE A 178 -10.76 -3.85 7.25
CA ILE A 178 -11.91 -3.23 7.93
C ILE A 178 -12.74 -4.30 8.63
N ASP A 179 -13.09 -5.39 7.94
CA ASP A 179 -13.89 -6.47 8.53
C ASP A 179 -13.18 -7.16 9.71
N LEU A 180 -11.85 -7.26 9.68
CA LEU A 180 -11.06 -7.76 10.81
C LEU A 180 -11.14 -6.79 12.00
N ALA A 181 -11.01 -5.49 11.76
CA ALA A 181 -11.08 -4.46 12.79
C ALA A 181 -12.48 -4.37 13.44
N THR A 182 -13.56 -4.56 12.66
CA THR A 182 -14.94 -4.55 13.16
C THR A 182 -15.37 -5.90 13.76
N GLY A 183 -14.55 -6.95 13.61
CA GLY A 183 -14.88 -8.33 14.01
C GLY A 183 -15.94 -9.00 13.13
N VAL A 184 -16.24 -8.44 11.95
CA VAL A 184 -17.04 -9.09 10.90
C VAL A 184 -16.33 -10.32 10.35
N GLN A 185 -15.00 -10.23 10.23
CA GLN A 185 -14.12 -11.37 9.99
C GLN A 185 -13.20 -11.56 11.20
N THR A 186 -12.74 -12.80 11.36
CA THR A 186 -11.71 -13.19 12.32
C THR A 186 -10.51 -13.77 11.57
N ALA A 187 -9.32 -13.69 12.15
CA ALA A 187 -8.12 -14.26 11.57
C ALA A 187 -7.46 -15.24 12.54
N THR A 188 -7.14 -16.42 12.03
CA THR A 188 -6.26 -17.38 12.69
C THR A 188 -4.85 -17.22 12.12
N VAL A 189 -3.91 -16.79 12.96
CA VAL A 189 -2.49 -16.67 12.60
C VAL A 189 -1.79 -18.01 12.79
N ASN A 190 -1.28 -18.58 11.69
CA ASN A 190 -0.59 -19.86 11.68
C ASN A 190 0.93 -19.68 11.89
N ALA A 191 1.59 -20.71 12.43
CA ALA A 191 3.04 -20.67 12.70
C ALA A 191 3.92 -20.47 11.45
N ASN A 192 3.39 -20.76 10.26
CA ASN A 192 4.07 -20.53 8.98
C ASN A 192 3.92 -19.09 8.46
N GLY A 193 3.37 -18.17 9.26
CA GLY A 193 3.16 -16.77 8.89
C GLY A 193 1.97 -16.54 7.95
N THR A 194 1.09 -17.52 7.76
CA THR A 194 -0.17 -17.33 7.02
C THR A 194 -1.30 -16.95 7.96
N ALA A 195 -2.22 -16.09 7.50
CA ALA A 195 -3.48 -15.83 8.18
C ALA A 195 -4.65 -16.45 7.40
N THR A 196 -5.47 -17.23 8.11
CA THR A 196 -6.72 -17.76 7.59
C THR A 196 -7.87 -16.87 8.08
N LEU A 197 -8.58 -16.22 7.15
CA LEU A 197 -9.73 -15.38 7.48
C LEU A 197 -11.02 -16.22 7.48
N ALA A 198 -11.92 -15.94 8.42
CA ALA A 198 -13.26 -16.51 8.44
C ALA A 198 -14.29 -15.43 8.81
N THR A 199 -15.43 -15.42 8.11
CA THR A 199 -16.59 -14.60 8.50
C THR A 199 -17.12 -15.08 9.83
N ALA A 200 -17.26 -14.16 10.79
CA ALA A 200 -17.85 -14.48 12.09
C ALA A 200 -19.33 -14.85 11.92
N THR A 201 -19.84 -15.73 12.78
CA THR A 201 -21.20 -16.27 12.66
C THR A 201 -22.25 -15.15 12.66
N GLY A 202 -23.18 -15.19 11.71
CA GLY A 202 -24.24 -14.20 11.57
C GLY A 202 -23.82 -12.88 10.93
N GLN A 203 -22.56 -12.75 10.53
CA GLN A 203 -22.03 -11.55 9.89
C GLN A 203 -22.04 -11.67 8.36
N THR A 204 -21.98 -10.53 7.68
CA THR A 204 -21.75 -10.44 6.24
C THR A 204 -20.54 -9.53 6.01
N ASN A 205 -19.60 -9.99 5.18
CA ASN A 205 -18.38 -9.24 4.87
C ASN A 205 -18.70 -7.96 4.09
N SER A 206 -17.83 -6.97 4.23
CA SER A 206 -17.84 -5.79 3.37
C SER A 206 -17.58 -6.17 1.90
N SER A 207 -18.12 -5.39 0.97
CA SER A 207 -18.04 -5.68 -0.47
C SER A 207 -18.08 -4.43 -1.35
N ILE A 208 -17.75 -4.58 -2.63
CA ILE A 208 -18.09 -3.62 -3.69
C ILE A 208 -19.26 -4.20 -4.48
N ASN A 209 -20.34 -3.43 -4.63
CA ASN A 209 -21.48 -3.88 -5.42
C ASN A 209 -21.22 -3.74 -6.93
N ALA A 210 -22.11 -4.30 -7.76
CA ALA A 210 -21.99 -4.25 -9.22
C ALA A 210 -21.99 -2.81 -9.80
N SER A 211 -22.47 -1.82 -9.04
CA SER A 211 -22.44 -0.40 -9.40
C SER A 211 -21.17 0.32 -8.93
N GLY A 212 -20.18 -0.41 -8.39
CA GLY A 212 -18.94 0.16 -7.88
C GLY A 212 -19.07 0.84 -6.51
N GLN A 213 -20.22 0.70 -5.83
CA GLN A 213 -20.40 1.31 -4.50
C GLN A 213 -19.78 0.45 -3.42
N LEU A 214 -19.09 1.13 -2.50
CA LEU A 214 -18.53 0.55 -1.29
C LEU A 214 -19.63 0.21 -0.29
N LYS A 215 -19.70 -1.06 0.11
CA LYS A 215 -20.56 -1.55 1.20
C LYS A 215 -19.68 -1.96 2.36
N ILE A 216 -19.74 -1.21 3.45
CA ILE A 216 -19.01 -1.53 4.68
C ILE A 216 -19.98 -2.16 5.66
N SER A 217 -19.61 -3.32 6.18
CA SER A 217 -20.34 -3.98 7.26
C SER A 217 -19.99 -3.32 8.59
N THR A 218 -21.01 -2.89 9.34
CA THR A 218 -20.84 -2.40 10.72
C THR A 218 -20.71 -3.54 11.72
N GLY A 219 -20.92 -4.78 11.28
CA GLY A 219 -21.09 -5.93 12.17
C GLY A 219 -22.28 -5.80 13.14
N VAL A 220 -22.28 -6.66 14.16
CA VAL A 220 -23.33 -6.69 15.21
C VAL A 220 -22.86 -6.18 16.58
N ASN A 221 -21.56 -5.94 16.76
CA ASN A 221 -20.97 -5.67 18.08
C ASN A 221 -21.11 -4.20 18.51
N ALA A 222 -20.87 -3.24 17.61
CA ALA A 222 -20.88 -1.81 17.88
C ALA A 222 -21.32 -1.00 16.64
N ASP A 223 -21.61 0.28 16.83
CA ASP A 223 -21.68 1.21 15.70
C ASP A 223 -20.30 1.35 15.07
N LEU A 224 -20.24 1.45 13.75
CA LEU A 224 -18.99 1.61 13.03
C LEU A 224 -18.43 3.01 13.25
N SER A 225 -17.18 3.11 13.69
CA SER A 225 -16.42 4.34 13.79
C SER A 225 -15.11 4.23 13.01
N VAL A 226 -14.93 5.12 12.05
CA VAL A 226 -13.72 5.20 11.22
C VAL A 226 -13.15 6.60 11.30
N THR A 227 -11.90 6.72 11.73
CA THR A 227 -11.08 7.93 11.56
C THR A 227 -9.82 7.57 10.80
N GLY A 228 -9.00 8.55 10.40
CA GLY A 228 -7.80 8.23 9.67
C GLY A 228 -6.90 9.43 9.41
N THR A 229 -5.70 9.11 8.92
CA THR A 229 -4.65 10.07 8.59
C THR A 229 -4.24 9.94 7.11
N GLY A 230 -3.50 10.92 6.61
CA GLY A 230 -3.14 10.98 5.19
C GLY A 230 -4.40 11.17 4.34
N ASN A 231 -4.54 10.38 3.27
CA ASN A 231 -5.67 10.48 2.36
C ASN A 231 -6.66 9.30 2.44
N ALA A 232 -6.51 8.37 3.39
CA ALA A 232 -7.28 7.12 3.41
C ALA A 232 -8.80 7.32 3.44
N LEU A 233 -9.33 8.20 4.31
CA LEU A 233 -10.78 8.45 4.36
C LEU A 233 -11.30 9.02 3.04
N ASN A 234 -10.58 10.00 2.48
CA ASN A 234 -10.97 10.64 1.24
C ASN A 234 -10.92 9.65 0.07
N ALA A 235 -9.86 8.84 -0.01
CA ALA A 235 -9.69 7.83 -1.05
C ALA A 235 -10.77 6.74 -1.02
N LEU A 236 -11.37 6.46 0.14
CA LEU A 236 -12.50 5.55 0.30
C LEU A 236 -13.88 6.24 0.19
N GLY A 237 -13.91 7.55 -0.05
CA GLY A 237 -15.16 8.32 -0.09
C GLY A 237 -15.85 8.48 1.26
N LEU A 238 -15.13 8.25 2.37
CA LEU A 238 -15.66 8.33 3.73
C LEU A 238 -15.51 9.73 4.35
N ALA A 239 -14.81 10.64 3.68
CA ALA A 239 -14.59 12.02 4.15
C ALA A 239 -15.77 12.98 3.87
N GLY A 240 -16.97 12.44 3.61
CA GLY A 240 -18.17 13.20 3.26
C GLY A 240 -18.10 13.87 1.88
N ASN A 241 -19.21 14.49 1.46
CA ASN A 241 -19.34 15.09 0.11
C ASN A 241 -18.35 16.24 -0.17
N THR A 242 -17.82 16.88 0.87
CA THR A 242 -16.81 17.94 0.75
C THR A 242 -15.37 17.40 0.80
N GLY A 243 -15.18 16.12 1.12
CA GLY A 243 -13.86 15.50 1.23
C GLY A 243 -13.02 15.96 2.43
N THR A 244 -13.63 16.64 3.40
CA THR A 244 -12.94 17.27 4.54
C THR A 244 -13.26 16.64 5.90
N ALA A 245 -14.18 15.68 5.96
CA ALA A 245 -14.48 15.01 7.23
C ALA A 245 -13.30 14.14 7.67
N THR A 246 -12.98 14.22 8.96
CA THR A 246 -11.90 13.45 9.60
C THR A 246 -12.40 12.15 10.24
N ALA A 247 -13.72 11.95 10.23
CA ALA A 247 -14.39 10.78 10.78
C ALA A 247 -15.59 10.38 9.91
N PHE A 248 -15.88 9.09 9.90
CA PHE A 248 -17.09 8.48 9.37
C PHE A 248 -17.69 7.59 10.45
N THR A 249 -18.99 7.71 10.68
CA THR A 249 -19.72 6.86 11.63
C THR A 249 -20.96 6.29 10.97
N ALA A 250 -21.25 5.02 11.20
CA ALA A 250 -22.49 4.40 10.76
C ALA A 250 -23.13 3.64 11.92
N ALA A 251 -24.34 4.06 12.32
CA ALA A 251 -25.10 3.39 13.36
C ALA A 251 -25.64 2.05 12.86
N ARG A 252 -25.71 1.06 13.74
CA ARG A 252 -26.36 -0.22 13.40
C ARG A 252 -27.87 -0.02 13.28
N THR A 253 -28.46 -0.55 12.21
CA THR A 253 -29.92 -0.56 12.05
C THR A 253 -30.62 -1.53 13.02
N SER A 254 -29.88 -2.41 13.71
CA SER A 254 -30.41 -3.33 14.73
C SER A 254 -29.76 -3.07 16.10
N GLY A 255 -30.49 -2.33 16.94
CA GLY A 255 -30.23 -2.29 18.38
C GLY A 255 -30.80 -3.53 19.09
N ILE A 256 -30.32 -3.82 20.30
CA ILE A 256 -30.77 -4.94 21.13
C ILE A 256 -32.30 -4.78 21.35
N GLY A 257 -33.09 -5.70 20.77
CA GLY A 257 -34.56 -5.69 20.85
C GLY A 257 -35.30 -5.00 19.69
N GLY A 258 -34.59 -4.48 18.68
CA GLY A 258 -35.21 -3.75 17.56
C GLY A 258 -35.55 -4.65 16.38
N ILE A 259 -36.79 -5.13 16.30
CA ILE A 259 -37.43 -5.47 15.02
C ILE A 259 -37.59 -4.16 14.26
N ALA A 260 -36.61 -3.81 13.43
CA ALA A 260 -36.62 -2.57 12.69
C ALA A 260 -37.85 -2.51 11.77
N GLY A 261 -38.79 -1.62 12.09
CA GLY A 261 -39.82 -1.15 11.14
C GLY A 261 -41.08 -2.01 10.96
N LYS A 262 -41.38 -2.96 11.85
CA LYS A 262 -42.68 -3.65 11.88
C LYS A 262 -43.29 -3.55 13.28
N THR A 263 -44.34 -2.74 13.42
CA THR A 263 -45.27 -2.86 14.53
C THR A 263 -45.88 -4.26 14.45
N LEU A 264 -45.59 -5.13 15.41
CA LEU A 264 -46.39 -6.34 15.61
C LEU A 264 -47.66 -5.93 16.33
N THR A 265 -48.77 -5.90 15.60
CA THR A 265 -50.10 -5.96 16.18
C THR A 265 -50.38 -7.42 16.53
N PHE A 266 -50.53 -7.71 17.83
CA PHE A 266 -51.11 -8.97 18.31
C PHE A 266 -52.63 -8.93 18.21
#